data_AF-A0A9E3G6S9-F1
#
_entry.id   AF-A0A9E3G6S9-F1
#
_cell.length_a   1.000
_cell.length_b   1.000
_cell.length_c   1.000
_cell.angle_alpha   90.00
_cell.angle_beta   90.00
_cell.angle_gamma   90.00
#
_symmetry.space_group_name_H-M   'P 1'
#
loop_
_entity.id
_entity.type
_entity.pdbx_description
1 polymer ?
#
loop_
_entity_poly.entity_id
_entity_poly.type
_entity_poly.pdbx_seq_one_letter_code
_entity_poly.pdbx_strand_id
1 'polypeptide(L)'
;HDLHSKTLVGLKRLMEVVRDGGGTLSVVLAGHPKLKNDLRRPSMEEIGSRATVFELEGFGGEKRRYVQWLLSEVLSPKAQLEAIITAEALSVLSDRLTTPLQFEQYLTLAFEEGYAVGQKPVGAEVIDTVLAKDLDGLEPRLTRQGYNVRALAELLNAKPAEVRSFLRGKLPASQTQEFQNEIRAAGIPL
;
A
#
# COMPACT_ATOMS: atom_id res chain seq x y z
N HIS A 1 5.01 -6.43 -6.68
CA HIS A 1 5.05 -7.62 -7.54
C HIS A 1 3.71 -7.79 -8.22
N ASP A 2 3.65 -7.62 -9.55
CA ASP A 2 2.43 -7.84 -10.34
C ASP A 2 2.38 -9.30 -10.77
N LEU A 3 1.25 -9.97 -10.57
CA LEU A 3 1.07 -11.38 -10.91
C LEU A 3 0.42 -11.46 -12.28
N HIS A 4 1.20 -11.83 -13.30
CA HIS A 4 0.69 -11.88 -14.66
C HIS A 4 -0.41 -12.94 -14.79
N SER A 5 -1.47 -12.63 -15.54
CA SER A 5 -2.53 -13.57 -15.93
C SER A 5 -2.02 -14.93 -16.45
N LYS A 6 -0.92 -14.96 -17.21
CA LYS A 6 -0.30 -16.21 -17.69
C LYS A 6 0.16 -17.09 -16.54
N THR A 7 0.68 -16.50 -15.46
CA THR A 7 1.06 -17.23 -14.25
C THR A 7 -0.16 -17.87 -13.60
N LEU A 8 -1.26 -17.12 -13.46
CA LEU A 8 -2.51 -17.64 -12.89
C LEU A 8 -3.07 -18.81 -13.71
N VAL A 9 -3.08 -18.68 -15.04
CA VAL A 9 -3.48 -19.76 -15.94
C VAL A 9 -2.57 -20.99 -15.80
N GLY A 10 -1.25 -20.78 -15.65
CA GLY A 10 -0.30 -21.85 -15.41
C GLY A 10 -0.54 -22.58 -14.09
N LEU A 11 -0.79 -21.83 -13.00
CA LEU A 11 -1.10 -22.38 -11.68
C LEU A 11 -2.39 -23.19 -11.69
N LYS A 12 -3.43 -22.70 -12.37
CA LYS A 12 -4.67 -23.45 -12.58
C LYS A 12 -4.40 -24.81 -13.24
N ARG A 13 -3.66 -24.82 -14.36
CA ARG A 13 -3.32 -26.06 -15.07
C ARG A 13 -2.52 -27.03 -14.19
N LEU A 14 -1.59 -26.51 -13.40
CA LEU A 14 -0.82 -27.33 -12.47
C LEU A 14 -1.70 -27.99 -11.40
N MET A 15 -2.64 -27.24 -10.82
CA MET A 15 -3.60 -27.78 -9.85
C MET A 15 -4.48 -28.87 -10.47
N GLU A 16 -4.89 -28.71 -11.74
CA GLU A 16 -5.67 -29.71 -12.47
C GLU A 16 -4.87 -31.00 -12.68
N VAL A 17 -3.62 -30.89 -13.14
CA VAL A 17 -2.73 -32.05 -13.33
C VAL A 17 -2.50 -32.82 -12.02
N VAL A 18 -2.24 -32.12 -10.91
CA VAL A 18 -2.02 -32.78 -9.60
C VAL A 18 -3.28 -33.51 -9.14
N ARG A 19 -4.45 -32.88 -9.30
CA ARG A 19 -5.74 -33.47 -8.93
C ARG A 19 -6.05 -34.71 -9.77
N ASP A 20 -5.80 -34.66 -11.07
CA ASP A 20 -6.04 -35.78 -11.99
C ASP A 20 -5.12 -36.98 -11.66
N GLY A 21 -3.93 -36.71 -11.12
CA GLY A 21 -3.01 -37.72 -10.56
C GLY A 21 -3.38 -38.21 -9.16
N GLY A 22 -4.52 -37.80 -8.59
CA GLY A 22 -4.97 -38.17 -7.24
C GLY A 22 -4.26 -37.43 -6.09
N GLY A 23 -3.45 -36.41 -6.39
CA GLY A 23 -2.73 -35.60 -5.41
C GLY A 23 -3.51 -34.38 -4.94
N THR A 24 -2.98 -33.69 -3.92
CA THR A 24 -3.51 -32.41 -3.42
C THR A 24 -2.42 -31.34 -3.50
N LEU A 25 -2.72 -30.22 -4.16
CA LEU A 25 -1.87 -29.03 -4.22
C LEU A 25 -2.66 -27.83 -3.68
N SER A 26 -2.08 -27.11 -2.71
CA SER A 26 -2.59 -25.82 -2.24
C SER A 26 -1.65 -24.71 -2.67
N VAL A 27 -2.19 -23.64 -3.25
CA VAL A 27 -1.42 -22.48 -3.69
C VAL A 27 -1.88 -21.25 -2.91
N VAL A 28 -0.95 -20.59 -2.21
CA VAL A 28 -1.20 -19.32 -1.52
C VAL A 28 -0.49 -18.21 -2.29
N LEU A 29 -1.24 -17.20 -2.70
CA LEU A 29 -0.72 -16.03 -3.41
C LEU A 29 -0.80 -14.80 -2.51
N ALA A 30 0.31 -14.09 -2.38
CA ALA A 30 0.38 -12.78 -1.75
C ALA A 30 0.83 -11.75 -2.79
N GLY A 31 0.09 -10.65 -2.93
CA GLY A 31 0.33 -9.68 -3.99
C GLY A 31 -0.37 -8.34 -3.74
N HIS A 32 -0.32 -7.45 -4.73
CA HIS A 32 -0.97 -6.15 -4.62
C HIS A 32 -2.50 -6.28 -4.53
N PRO A 33 -3.18 -5.32 -3.87
CA PRO A 33 -4.65 -5.27 -3.81
C PRO A 33 -5.32 -5.37 -5.18
N LYS A 34 -4.69 -4.82 -6.23
CA LYS A 34 -5.08 -4.96 -7.63
C LYS A 34 -5.42 -6.40 -8.06
N LEU A 35 -4.75 -7.42 -7.52
CA LEU A 35 -5.00 -8.83 -7.90
C LEU A 35 -6.44 -9.26 -7.63
N LYS A 36 -7.06 -8.78 -6.54
CA LYS A 36 -8.48 -9.03 -6.24
C LYS A 36 -9.38 -8.51 -7.35
N ASN A 37 -9.06 -7.33 -7.88
CA ASN A 37 -9.82 -6.70 -8.96
C ASN A 37 -9.56 -7.43 -10.29
N ASP A 38 -8.33 -7.86 -10.55
CA ASP A 38 -7.98 -8.62 -11.75
C ASP A 38 -8.68 -9.99 -11.80
N LEU A 39 -8.83 -10.66 -10.65
CA LEU A 39 -9.56 -11.93 -10.54
C LEU A 39 -11.08 -11.78 -10.79
N ARG A 40 -11.64 -10.57 -10.68
CA ARG A 40 -13.05 -10.27 -10.96
C ARG A 40 -13.32 -9.97 -12.44
N ARG A 41 -12.29 -9.85 -13.27
CA ARG A 41 -12.45 -9.59 -14.70
C ARG A 41 -13.07 -10.81 -15.39
N PRO A 42 -13.92 -10.63 -16.42
CA PRO A 42 -14.51 -11.74 -17.17
C PRO A 42 -13.47 -12.72 -17.72
N SER A 43 -12.30 -12.23 -18.14
CA SER A 43 -11.22 -13.09 -18.65
C SER A 43 -10.61 -14.02 -17.60
N MET A 44 -10.80 -13.74 -16.30
CA MET A 44 -10.28 -14.51 -15.18
C MET A 44 -11.38 -15.23 -14.38
N GLU A 45 -12.63 -15.24 -14.86
CA GLU A 45 -13.81 -15.72 -14.14
C GLU A 45 -13.63 -17.14 -13.53
N GLU A 46 -13.07 -18.07 -14.29
CA GLU A 46 -12.84 -19.44 -13.82
C GLU A 46 -11.80 -19.52 -12.69
N ILE A 47 -10.74 -18.70 -12.76
CA ILE A 47 -9.70 -18.68 -11.72
C ILE A 47 -10.22 -17.94 -10.49
N GLY A 48 -10.88 -16.79 -10.70
CA GLY A 48 -11.46 -15.97 -9.65
C GLY A 48 -12.52 -16.72 -8.84
N SER A 49 -13.38 -17.50 -9.50
CA SER A 49 -14.41 -18.32 -8.83
C SER A 49 -13.85 -19.47 -7.98
N ARG A 50 -12.61 -19.92 -8.28
CA ARG A 50 -11.91 -20.97 -7.52
C ARG A 50 -10.98 -20.40 -6.44
N ALA A 51 -10.77 -19.09 -6.41
CA ALA A 51 -9.88 -18.42 -5.46
C ALA A 51 -10.66 -17.95 -4.23
N THR A 52 -10.09 -18.18 -3.05
CA THR A 52 -10.53 -17.47 -1.83
C THR A 52 -9.61 -16.28 -1.62
N VAL A 53 -10.17 -15.07 -1.59
CA VAL A 53 -9.41 -13.83 -1.47
C VAL A 53 -9.52 -13.30 -0.05
N PHE A 54 -8.37 -13.14 0.61
CA PHE A 54 -8.25 -12.45 1.89
C PHE A 54 -7.58 -11.10 1.65
N GLU A 55 -8.18 -10.04 2.17
CA GLU A 55 -7.61 -8.70 2.09
C GLU A 55 -6.87 -8.40 3.40
N LEU A 56 -5.59 -8.08 3.28
CA LEU A 56 -4.83 -7.52 4.39
C LEU A 56 -5.13 -6.02 4.45
N GLU A 57 -6.15 -5.68 5.24
CA GLU A 57 -6.49 -4.29 5.48
C GLU A 57 -5.30 -3.56 6.12
N GLY A 58 -5.19 -2.26 5.84
CA GLY A 58 -4.22 -1.42 6.53
C GLY A 58 -4.53 -1.36 8.04
N PHE A 59 -3.70 -0.64 8.79
CA PHE A 59 -3.83 -0.54 10.25
C PHE A 59 -5.19 -0.06 10.78
N GLY A 60 -6.05 0.55 9.96
CA GLY A 60 -7.30 1.14 10.44
C GLY A 60 -7.06 2.14 11.58
N GLY A 61 -7.78 1.97 12.69
CA GLY A 61 -7.58 2.75 13.93
C GLY A 61 -6.39 2.32 14.79
N GLU A 62 -5.70 1.22 14.45
CA GLU A 62 -4.66 0.62 15.30
C GLU A 62 -3.25 1.18 15.04
N LYS A 63 -3.09 2.18 14.18
CA LYS A 63 -1.77 2.75 13.82
C LYS A 63 -0.95 3.18 15.03
N ARG A 64 -1.60 3.86 15.99
CA ARG A 64 -0.96 4.32 17.22
C ARG A 64 -0.49 3.16 18.08
N ARG A 65 -1.34 2.13 18.21
CA ARG A 65 -0.99 0.91 18.95
C ARG A 65 0.15 0.15 18.27
N TYR A 66 0.13 0.08 16.94
CA TYR A 66 1.20 -0.55 16.17
C TYR A 66 2.55 0.12 16.41
N VAL A 67 2.64 1.46 16.31
CA VAL A 67 3.92 2.15 16.52
C VAL A 67 4.40 2.08 17.97
N GLN A 68 3.49 2.12 18.94
CA GLN A 68 3.82 1.92 20.36
C GLN A 68 4.35 0.50 20.61
N TRP A 69 3.70 -0.51 20.05
CA TRP A 69 4.16 -1.89 20.12
C TRP A 69 5.53 -2.05 19.46
N LEU A 70 5.70 -1.56 18.23
CA LEU A 70 6.97 -1.61 17.49
C LEU A 70 8.11 -1.01 18.30
N LEU A 71 7.90 0.15 18.92
CA LEU A 71 8.91 0.79 19.75
C LEU A 71 9.17 -0.01 21.03
N SER A 72 8.14 -0.60 21.65
CA SER A 72 8.32 -1.44 22.84
C SER A 72 9.16 -2.70 22.58
N GLU A 73 9.13 -3.25 21.36
CA GLU A 73 9.94 -4.41 20.97
C GLU A 73 11.43 -4.07 20.76
N VAL A 74 11.75 -2.82 20.44
CA VAL A 74 13.14 -2.38 20.15
C VAL A 74 13.80 -1.61 21.31
N LEU A 75 13.00 -1.07 22.22
CA LEU A 75 13.50 -0.33 23.37
C LEU A 75 14.13 -1.28 24.40
N SER A 76 15.25 -0.86 24.99
CA SER A 76 15.83 -1.58 26.12
C SER A 76 14.84 -1.61 27.29
N PRO A 77 14.84 -2.64 28.16
CA PRO A 77 13.88 -2.76 29.27
C PRO A 77 13.84 -1.58 30.26
N LYS A 78 14.88 -0.74 30.27
CA LYS A 78 15.00 0.44 31.15
C LYS A 78 14.60 1.75 30.47
N ALA A 79 14.37 1.74 29.15
CA ALA A 79 14.02 2.94 28.40
C ALA A 79 12.51 3.17 28.46
N GLN A 80 12.10 4.40 28.75
CA GLN A 80 10.72 4.84 28.66
C GLN A 80 10.47 5.44 27.29
N LEU A 81 9.32 5.15 26.69
CA LEU A 81 8.96 5.58 25.34
C LEU A 81 8.98 7.12 25.24
N GLU A 82 8.45 7.78 26.26
CA GLU A 82 8.32 9.23 26.37
C GLU A 82 9.69 9.94 26.46
N ALA A 83 10.73 9.22 26.88
CA ALA A 83 12.10 9.74 26.90
C ALA A 83 12.80 9.67 25.54
N ILE A 84 12.18 9.00 24.55
CA ILE A 84 12.74 8.74 23.23
C ILE A 84 11.98 9.50 22.14
N ILE A 85 10.65 9.52 22.23
CA ILE A 85 9.78 10.18 21.25
C ILE A 85 8.58 10.81 21.98
N THR A 86 8.18 12.01 21.57
CA THR A 86 7.03 12.69 22.19
C THR A 86 5.69 12.10 21.73
N ALA A 87 4.64 12.33 22.50
CA ALA A 87 3.30 11.86 22.16
C ALA A 87 2.76 12.53 20.88
N GLU A 88 3.16 13.76 20.61
CA GLU A 88 2.81 14.54 19.42
C GLU A 88 3.48 13.95 18.18
N ALA A 89 4.77 13.62 18.27
CA ALA A 89 5.50 12.94 17.19
C ALA A 89 4.84 11.60 16.81
N LEU A 90 4.43 10.82 17.80
CA LEU A 90 3.67 9.58 17.58
C LEU A 90 2.32 9.82 16.91
N SER A 91 1.65 10.93 17.23
CA SER A 91 0.40 11.31 16.55
C SER A 91 0.65 11.62 15.09
N VAL A 92 1.64 12.45 14.77
CA VAL A 92 1.99 12.83 13.40
C VAL A 92 2.33 11.59 12.57
N LEU A 93 3.18 10.69 13.09
CA LEU A 93 3.50 9.43 12.41
C LEU A 93 2.26 8.56 12.19
N SER A 94 1.39 8.45 13.19
CA SER A 94 0.16 7.64 13.08
C SER A 94 -0.82 8.24 12.07
N ASP A 95 -0.93 9.56 12.01
CA ASP A 95 -1.87 10.23 11.10
C ASP A 95 -1.39 10.10 9.64
N ARG A 96 -0.08 10.27 9.41
CA ARG A 96 0.53 10.37 8.08
C ARG A 96 0.97 9.04 7.48
N LEU A 97 1.30 8.04 8.30
CA LEU A 97 1.84 6.77 7.80
C LEU A 97 0.74 5.71 7.71
N THR A 98 0.89 4.81 6.75
CA THR A 98 -0.13 3.83 6.35
C THR A 98 0.38 2.41 6.27
N THR A 99 1.69 2.19 6.11
CA THR A 99 2.28 0.84 5.98
C THR A 99 3.39 0.60 7.00
N PRO A 100 3.62 -0.66 7.42
CA PRO A 100 4.75 -1.02 8.29
C PRO A 100 6.08 -0.47 7.81
N LEU A 101 6.35 -0.57 6.50
CA LEU A 101 7.58 -0.08 5.88
C LEU A 101 7.73 1.43 5.98
N GLN A 102 6.63 2.19 5.89
CA GLN A 102 6.67 3.63 6.12
C GLN A 102 7.06 3.95 7.56
N PHE A 103 6.50 3.24 8.56
CA PHE A 103 6.89 3.42 9.96
C PHE A 103 8.38 3.13 10.18
N GLU A 104 8.87 2.00 9.68
CA GLU A 104 10.29 1.64 9.74
C GLU A 104 11.18 2.75 9.17
N GLN A 105 10.90 3.18 7.93
CA GLN A 105 11.68 4.19 7.24
C GLN A 105 11.69 5.53 8.00
N TYR A 106 10.52 6.04 8.38
CA TYR A 106 10.42 7.37 8.96
C TYR A 106 10.82 7.43 10.43
N LEU A 107 10.66 6.34 11.19
CA LEU A 107 11.27 6.25 12.51
C LEU A 107 12.80 6.25 12.41
N THR A 108 13.36 5.51 11.46
CA THR A 108 14.81 5.49 11.23
C THR A 108 15.33 6.89 10.92
N LEU A 109 14.75 7.56 9.92
CA LEU A 109 15.12 8.93 9.56
C LEU A 109 14.96 9.91 10.73
N ALA A 110 13.85 9.81 11.48
CA ALA A 110 13.59 10.71 12.60
C ALA A 110 14.59 10.54 13.74
N PHE A 111 15.01 9.31 14.04
CA PHE A 111 16.01 9.06 15.07
C PHE A 111 17.43 9.45 14.62
N GLU A 112 17.77 9.23 13.35
CA GLU A 112 19.03 9.70 12.77
C GLU A 112 19.12 11.23 12.80
N GLU A 113 18.06 11.93 12.38
CA GLU A 113 17.99 13.38 12.41
C GLU A 113 18.03 13.91 13.85
N GLY A 114 17.20 13.34 14.75
CA GLY A 114 17.19 13.70 16.16
C GLY A 114 18.56 13.54 16.81
N TYR A 115 19.30 12.49 16.47
CA TYR A 115 20.70 12.32 16.89
C TYR A 115 21.62 13.40 16.31
N ALA A 116 21.51 13.68 15.02
CA ALA A 116 22.34 14.68 14.34
C ALA A 116 22.17 16.10 14.91
N VAL A 117 20.95 16.46 15.31
CA VAL A 117 20.65 17.78 15.92
C VAL A 117 20.73 17.79 17.45
N GLY A 118 21.09 16.67 18.08
CA GLY A 118 21.19 16.57 19.54
C GLY A 118 19.86 16.67 20.29
N GLN A 119 18.75 16.33 19.63
CA GLN A 119 17.40 16.41 20.19
C GLN A 119 16.96 15.06 20.78
N LYS A 120 16.59 15.08 22.06
CA LYS A 120 15.99 13.94 22.76
C LYS A 120 15.02 14.44 23.84
N PRO A 121 13.73 14.03 23.82
CA PRO A 121 13.08 13.11 22.88
C PRO A 121 12.88 13.71 21.47
N VAL A 122 12.74 12.84 20.47
CA VAL A 122 12.34 13.22 19.11
C VAL A 122 10.92 13.81 19.14
N GLY A 123 10.80 15.08 18.75
CA GLY A 123 9.53 15.81 18.72
C GLY A 123 8.92 15.88 17.33
N ALA A 124 7.68 16.40 17.24
CA ALA A 124 6.94 16.53 16.00
C ALA A 124 7.69 17.36 14.93
N GLU A 125 8.45 18.38 15.35
CA GLU A 125 9.25 19.21 14.43
C GLU A 125 10.26 18.38 13.63
N VAL A 126 10.95 17.43 14.27
CA VAL A 126 11.88 16.51 13.59
C VAL A 126 11.14 15.55 12.66
N ILE A 127 9.94 15.12 13.04
CA ILE A 127 9.11 14.29 12.16
C ILE A 127 8.73 15.07 10.90
N ASP A 128 8.33 16.32 11.05
CA ASP A 128 7.91 17.18 9.94
C ASP A 128 9.06 17.51 8.97
N THR A 129 10.31 17.57 9.44
CA THR A 129 11.46 17.78 8.56
C THR A 129 11.78 16.56 7.70
N VAL A 130 11.64 15.34 8.25
CA VAL A 130 12.00 14.10 7.54
C VAL A 130 10.86 13.53 6.69
N LEU A 131 9.60 13.83 7.01
CA LEU A 131 8.46 13.33 6.27
C LEU A 131 8.43 13.88 4.84
N ALA A 132 8.24 12.98 3.85
CA ALA A 132 8.00 13.42 2.49
C ALA A 132 6.63 14.12 2.37
N LYS A 133 6.64 15.29 1.71
CA LYS A 133 5.48 16.22 1.66
C LYS A 133 4.21 15.61 1.06
N ASP A 134 4.36 14.74 0.05
CA ASP A 134 3.24 14.20 -0.75
C ASP A 134 3.00 12.70 -0.53
N LEU A 135 3.31 12.17 0.67
CA LEU A 135 3.13 10.74 0.99
C LEU A 135 1.72 10.21 0.74
N ASP A 136 0.73 11.07 0.98
CA ASP A 136 -0.70 10.79 0.86
C ASP A 136 -1.31 11.35 -0.41
N GLY A 137 -0.47 11.83 -1.34
CA GLY A 137 -0.90 12.22 -2.67
C GLY A 137 -1.61 11.08 -3.41
N LEU A 138 -2.41 11.46 -4.40
CA LEU A 138 -3.21 10.50 -5.18
C LEU A 138 -2.33 9.43 -5.86
N GLU A 139 -1.20 9.83 -6.45
CA GLU A 139 -0.30 8.91 -7.14
C GLU A 139 0.35 7.90 -6.19
N PRO A 140 0.95 8.28 -5.05
CA PRO A 140 1.42 7.33 -4.05
C PRO A 140 0.33 6.38 -3.53
N ARG A 141 -0.88 6.89 -3.26
CA ARG A 141 -2.01 6.06 -2.80
C ARG A 141 -2.39 4.99 -3.81
N LEU A 142 -2.58 5.37 -5.08
CA LEU A 142 -2.93 4.42 -6.16
C LEU A 142 -1.77 3.45 -6.44
N THR A 143 -0.53 3.92 -6.37
CA THR A 143 0.65 3.06 -6.56
C THR A 143 0.74 1.98 -5.48
N ARG A 144 0.45 2.32 -4.21
CA ARG A 144 0.38 1.33 -3.11
C ARG A 144 -0.67 0.25 -3.36
N GLN A 145 -1.77 0.60 -4.01
CA GLN A 145 -2.82 -0.35 -4.41
C GLN A 145 -2.46 -1.18 -5.65
N GLY A 146 -1.33 -0.90 -6.31
CA GLY A 146 -0.87 -1.58 -7.52
C GLY A 146 -1.20 -0.86 -8.83
N TYR A 147 -1.71 0.37 -8.75
CA TYR A 147 -2.10 1.19 -9.90
C TYR A 147 -1.10 2.31 -10.14
N ASN A 148 0.04 1.96 -10.76
CA ASN A 148 0.98 2.95 -11.28
C ASN A 148 0.47 3.59 -12.58
N VAL A 149 1.19 4.58 -13.11
CA VAL A 149 0.83 5.29 -14.35
C VAL A 149 0.52 4.34 -15.52
N ARG A 150 1.28 3.26 -15.67
CA ARG A 150 1.08 2.27 -16.75
C ARG A 150 -0.23 1.51 -16.55
N ALA A 151 -0.45 0.96 -15.36
CA ALA A 151 -1.66 0.21 -15.04
C ALA A 151 -2.92 1.09 -15.16
N LEU A 152 -2.83 2.36 -14.76
CA LEU A 152 -3.91 3.33 -14.93
C LEU A 152 -4.14 3.70 -16.40
N ALA A 153 -3.08 3.85 -17.20
CA ALA A 153 -3.21 4.12 -18.63
C ALA A 153 -3.92 2.97 -19.36
N GLU A 154 -3.58 1.73 -19.03
CA GLU A 154 -4.24 0.53 -19.55
C GLU A 154 -5.70 0.43 -19.08
N LEU A 155 -5.98 0.76 -17.82
CA LEU A 155 -7.35 0.74 -17.27
C LEU A 155 -8.26 1.79 -17.91
N LEU A 156 -7.75 3.02 -18.04
CA LEU A 156 -8.48 4.20 -18.52
C LEU A 156 -8.47 4.34 -20.04
N ASN A 157 -7.79 3.41 -20.74
CA ASN A 157 -7.52 3.50 -22.18
C ASN A 157 -6.98 4.89 -22.60
N ALA A 158 -6.07 5.44 -21.80
CA ALA A 158 -5.57 6.81 -21.91
C ALA A 158 -4.05 6.85 -22.10
N LYS A 159 -3.52 7.97 -22.60
CA LYS A 159 -2.05 8.13 -22.74
C LYS A 159 -1.41 8.32 -21.36
N PRO A 160 -0.19 7.82 -21.12
CA PRO A 160 0.53 8.04 -19.85
C PRO A 160 0.71 9.53 -19.48
N ALA A 161 0.71 10.43 -20.47
CA ALA A 161 0.75 11.87 -20.23
C ALA A 161 -0.55 12.39 -19.58
N GLU A 162 -1.71 11.92 -20.02
CA GLU A 162 -3.02 12.30 -19.48
C GLU A 162 -3.20 11.75 -18.07
N VAL A 163 -2.79 10.50 -17.82
CA VAL A 163 -2.78 9.92 -16.48
C VAL A 163 -1.89 10.73 -15.53
N ARG A 164 -0.69 11.15 -15.95
CA ARG A 164 0.16 12.03 -15.13
C ARG A 164 -0.47 13.39 -14.88
N SER A 165 -1.18 13.95 -15.84
CA SER A 165 -1.92 15.20 -15.65
C SER A 165 -3.06 15.03 -14.65
N PHE A 166 -3.80 13.91 -14.72
CA PHE A 166 -4.83 13.54 -13.74
C PHE A 166 -4.27 13.43 -12.33
N LEU A 167 -3.20 12.65 -12.15
CA LEU A 167 -2.56 12.43 -10.86
C LEU A 167 -2.03 13.72 -10.22
N ARG A 168 -1.70 14.72 -11.03
CA ARG A 168 -1.24 16.05 -10.60
C ARG A 168 -2.35 17.08 -10.47
N GLY A 169 -3.61 16.70 -10.69
CA GLY A 169 -4.76 17.62 -10.66
C GLY A 169 -4.76 18.67 -11.78
N LYS A 170 -4.12 18.37 -12.92
CA LYS A 170 -3.96 19.28 -14.07
C LYS A 170 -4.86 18.93 -15.26
N LEU A 171 -5.71 17.91 -15.12
CA LEU A 171 -6.64 17.49 -16.16
C LEU A 171 -7.91 18.38 -16.11
N PRO A 172 -8.54 18.70 -17.26
CA PRO A 172 -9.82 19.41 -17.27
C PRO A 172 -10.89 18.72 -16.40
N ALA A 173 -11.84 19.48 -15.86
CA ALA A 173 -12.83 18.97 -14.90
C ALA A 173 -13.69 17.82 -15.46
N SER A 174 -14.12 17.91 -16.73
CA SER A 174 -14.89 16.86 -17.40
C SER A 174 -14.12 15.54 -17.49
N GLN A 175 -12.88 15.59 -17.99
CA GLN A 175 -12.02 14.42 -18.11
C GLN A 175 -11.62 13.86 -16.73
N THR A 176 -11.44 14.74 -15.73
CA THR A 176 -11.16 14.31 -14.36
C THR A 176 -12.31 13.49 -13.81
N GLN A 177 -13.56 13.93 -14.04
CA GLN A 177 -14.74 13.20 -13.60
C GLN A 177 -14.87 11.84 -14.29
N GLU A 178 -14.60 11.79 -15.59
CA GLU A 178 -14.59 10.55 -16.37
C GLU A 178 -13.59 9.54 -15.80
N PHE A 179 -12.33 9.95 -15.59
CA PHE A 179 -11.31 9.08 -15.01
C PHE A 179 -11.69 8.61 -13.60
N GLN A 180 -12.23 9.50 -12.76
CA GLN A 180 -12.67 9.11 -11.43
C GLN A 180 -13.81 8.09 -11.45
N ASN A 181 -14.75 8.23 -12.39
CA ASN A 181 -15.87 7.31 -12.53
C ASN A 181 -15.38 5.92 -12.97
N GLU A 182 -14.47 5.84 -13.94
CA GLU A 182 -13.87 4.58 -14.38
C GLU A 182 -13.05 3.89 -13.28
N ILE A 183 -12.25 4.65 -12.53
CA ILE A 183 -11.47 4.12 -11.39
C ILE A 183 -12.42 3.54 -10.32
N ARG A 184 -13.51 4.23 -9.99
CA ARG A 184 -14.53 3.71 -9.05
C ARG A 184 -15.24 2.47 -9.60
N ALA A 185 -15.60 2.46 -10.88
CA ALA A 185 -16.23 1.32 -11.53
C ALA A 185 -15.33 0.07 -11.52
N ALA A 186 -14.00 0.27 -11.57
CA ALA A 186 -13.01 -0.79 -11.42
C ALA A 186 -12.82 -1.29 -9.97
N GLY A 187 -13.56 -0.72 -9.00
CA GLY A 187 -13.47 -1.09 -7.58
C GLY A 187 -12.21 -0.55 -6.90
N ILE A 188 -11.62 0.52 -7.42
CA ILE A 188 -10.41 1.13 -6.89
C ILE A 188 -10.80 2.32 -6.00
N PRO A 189 -10.40 2.36 -4.72
CA PRO A 189 -10.73 3.46 -3.82
C PRO A 189 -9.85 4.69 -4.09
N LEU A 190 -10.51 5.82 -4.35
CA LEU A 190 -9.92 7.15 -4.56
C LEU A 190 -9.74 7.95 -3.27
#